data_AF-A0A514XLH5-F1
#
_entry.id   AF-A0A514XLH5-F1
#
_cell.length_a   1.000
_cell.length_b   1.000
_cell.length_c   1.000
_cell.angle_alpha   90.00
_cell.angle_beta   90.00
_cell.angle_gamma   90.00
#
_symmetry.space_group_name_H-M   'P 1'
#
loop_
_entity.id
_entity.type
_entity.pdbx_description
1 polymer ?
#
loop_
_entity_poly.entity_id
_entity_poly.type
_entity_poly.pdbx_seq_one_letter_code
_entity_poly.pdbx_strand_id
1 'polypeptide(L)'
;MSNSKSKSTHAELDHILNFVDSSKGLRAKMNETGRVQLRQDLDGKLFTFSSQDVNEVLHRADSEGKAFLQVNFKNGAKILLTETLIGFKPIETLGLDMTRIPKVVTTPDLVSVYDAIEESLGADNGNDTEVEILKKVYLAIISGGEKVGFDLAAERKWLNRLLASKFKASA
;
A
#
# COMPACT_ATOMS: atom_id res chain seq x y z
N MET A 1 9.18 30.46 23.63
CA MET A 1 10.34 29.64 23.22
C MET A 1 10.02 28.95 21.91
N SER A 2 10.94 29.10 20.96
CA SER A 2 11.13 28.43 19.65
C SER A 2 9.92 28.16 18.74
N ASN A 3 9.77 29.06 17.77
CA ASN A 3 9.07 28.85 16.51
C ASN A 3 10.13 28.38 15.47
N SER A 4 10.18 27.08 15.12
CA SER A 4 11.20 26.54 14.20
C SER A 4 10.77 25.36 13.32
N LYS A 5 9.47 25.09 13.15
CA LYS A 5 8.99 23.89 12.42
C LYS A 5 8.53 24.09 10.97
N SER A 6 8.57 25.31 10.39
CA SER A 6 8.05 25.52 9.03
C SER A 6 9.07 25.33 7.90
N LYS A 7 10.38 25.26 8.19
CA LYS A 7 11.42 25.12 7.15
C LYS A 7 11.68 23.68 6.72
N SER A 8 11.32 22.66 7.52
CA SER A 8 11.71 21.28 7.22
C SER A 8 10.91 20.71 6.04
N THR A 9 9.59 20.94 5.99
CA THR A 9 8.67 20.26 5.08
C THR A 9 9.05 20.34 3.60
N HIS A 10 9.64 21.46 3.17
CA HIS A 10 10.10 21.63 1.79
C HIS A 10 11.31 20.73 1.47
N ALA A 11 12.28 20.64 2.39
CA ALA A 11 13.45 19.78 2.20
C ALA A 11 13.06 18.29 2.16
N GLU A 12 12.16 17.86 3.05
CA GLU A 12 11.64 16.49 3.03
C GLU A 12 10.94 16.15 1.70
N LEU A 13 10.19 17.10 1.15
CA LEU A 13 9.53 16.93 -0.14
C LEU A 13 10.53 16.81 -1.28
N ASP A 14 11.57 17.63 -1.29
CA ASP A 14 12.64 17.56 -2.30
C ASP A 14 13.32 16.19 -2.28
N HIS A 15 13.56 15.61 -1.09
CA HIS A 15 14.10 14.25 -0.98
C HIS A 15 13.19 13.20 -1.64
N ILE A 16 11.88 13.29 -1.41
CA ILE A 16 10.90 12.37 -2.02
C ILE A 16 10.91 12.52 -3.55
N LEU A 17 10.80 13.76 -4.05
CA LEU A 17 10.72 14.02 -5.49
C LEU A 17 12.01 13.60 -6.21
N ASN A 18 13.18 13.94 -5.66
CA ASN A 18 14.48 13.55 -6.23
C ASN A 18 14.65 12.02 -6.28
N PHE A 19 14.18 11.31 -5.25
CA PHE A 19 14.21 9.84 -5.26
C PHE A 19 13.26 9.26 -6.31
N VAL A 20 12.05 9.80 -6.44
CA VAL A 20 11.08 9.34 -7.44
C VAL A 20 11.54 9.65 -8.86
N ASP A 21 12.13 10.81 -9.11
CA ASP A 21 12.66 11.20 -10.43
C ASP A 21 13.83 10.34 -10.89
N SER A 22 14.62 9.81 -9.94
CA SER A 22 15.70 8.85 -10.22
C SER A 22 15.24 7.40 -10.25
N SER A 23 13.99 7.12 -9.87
CA SER A 23 13.43 5.77 -9.85
C SER A 23 12.98 5.31 -11.24
N LYS A 24 13.06 4.00 -11.50
CA LYS A 24 12.62 3.44 -12.78
C LYS A 24 11.12 3.30 -12.88
N GLY A 25 10.45 2.90 -11.80
CA GLY A 25 9.05 2.51 -11.81
C GLY A 25 8.09 3.47 -11.10
N LEU A 26 8.56 4.60 -10.55
CA LEU A 26 7.68 5.59 -9.95
C LEU A 26 7.70 6.90 -10.74
N ARG A 27 6.57 7.60 -10.76
CA ARG A 27 6.43 8.94 -11.34
C ARG A 27 5.74 9.86 -10.35
N ALA A 28 6.28 11.05 -10.13
CA ALA A 28 5.67 12.05 -9.27
C ALA A 28 4.97 13.14 -10.08
N LYS A 29 3.86 13.64 -9.55
CA LYS A 29 3.25 14.92 -9.92
C LYS A 29 2.89 15.67 -8.66
N MET A 30 3.15 16.95 -8.63
CA MET A 30 2.70 17.84 -7.56
C MET A 30 1.83 18.93 -8.17
N ASN A 31 0.69 19.19 -7.55
CA ASN A 31 -0.17 20.31 -7.96
C ASN A 31 0.14 21.58 -7.15
N GLU A 32 -0.46 22.70 -7.56
CA GLU A 32 -0.29 24.00 -6.91
C GLU A 32 -0.76 24.03 -5.45
N THR A 33 -1.63 23.10 -5.04
CA THR A 33 -2.14 23.00 -3.67
C THR A 33 -1.22 22.18 -2.76
N GLY A 34 -0.03 21.76 -3.24
CA GLY A 34 0.91 20.93 -2.47
C GLY A 34 0.47 19.47 -2.30
N ARG A 35 -0.50 19.01 -3.10
CA ARG A 35 -0.89 17.60 -3.17
C ARG A 35 0.07 16.87 -4.09
N VAL A 36 0.68 15.81 -3.58
CA VAL A 36 1.61 14.96 -4.31
C VAL A 36 0.90 13.69 -4.72
N GLN A 37 1.07 13.31 -5.97
CA GLN A 37 0.61 12.05 -6.54
C GLN A 37 1.81 11.27 -7.05
N LEU A 38 1.96 10.05 -6.55
CA LEU A 38 2.96 9.09 -7.02
C LEU A 38 2.23 7.99 -7.79
N ARG A 39 2.66 7.72 -9.03
CA ARG A 39 2.16 6.61 -9.85
C ARG A 39 3.19 5.49 -9.89
N GLN A 40 2.75 4.27 -9.67
CA GLN A 40 3.53 3.06 -9.94
C GLN A 40 3.30 2.64 -11.40
N ASP A 41 4.38 2.50 -12.17
CA ASP A 41 4.31 2.09 -13.57
C ASP A 41 3.92 0.61 -13.73
N LEU A 42 4.29 -0.24 -12.76
CA LEU A 42 4.04 -1.68 -12.81
C LEU A 42 2.55 -2.03 -12.90
N ASP A 43 1.71 -1.37 -12.11
CA ASP A 43 0.28 -1.67 -11.96
C ASP A 43 -0.62 -0.44 -12.17
N GLY A 44 -0.03 0.71 -12.49
CA GLY A 44 -0.73 1.96 -12.71
C GLY A 44 -1.31 2.61 -11.44
N LYS A 45 -1.01 2.08 -10.24
CA LYS A 45 -1.63 2.56 -9.00
C LYS A 45 -1.17 3.95 -8.61
N LEU A 46 -2.11 4.71 -8.08
CA LEU A 46 -1.91 6.09 -7.63
C LEU A 46 -1.93 6.13 -6.11
N PHE A 47 -0.82 6.61 -5.55
CA PHE A 47 -0.67 6.98 -4.15
C PHE A 47 -0.69 8.50 -4.02
N THR A 48 -1.51 9.03 -3.11
CA THR A 48 -1.68 10.48 -2.99
C THR A 48 -1.60 10.95 -1.54
N PHE A 49 -0.87 12.03 -1.30
CA PHE A 49 -0.74 12.65 0.04
C PHE A 49 -0.58 14.18 -0.06
N SER A 50 -0.79 14.87 1.06
CA SER A 50 -0.45 16.30 1.17
C SER A 50 1.00 16.45 1.61
N SER A 51 1.76 17.35 0.98
CA SER A 51 3.13 17.67 1.43
C SER A 51 3.15 18.11 2.90
N GLN A 52 2.08 18.74 3.38
CA GLN A 52 1.93 19.16 4.76
C GLN A 52 1.77 18.00 5.74
N ASP A 53 1.41 16.81 5.28
CA ASP A 53 1.25 15.63 6.14
C ASP A 53 2.56 14.88 6.36
N VAL A 54 3.62 15.22 5.62
CA VAL A 54 4.95 14.64 5.82
C VAL A 54 5.52 15.15 7.14
N ASN A 55 6.02 14.21 7.94
CA ASN A 55 6.69 14.49 9.21
C ASN A 55 8.21 14.32 9.12
N GLU A 56 8.67 13.27 8.43
CA GLU A 56 10.10 12.95 8.32
C GLU A 56 10.33 12.02 7.12
N VAL A 57 11.48 12.16 6.46
CA VAL A 57 11.93 11.27 5.38
C VAL A 57 13.29 10.69 5.75
N LEU A 58 13.41 9.36 5.70
CA LEU A 58 14.62 8.64 6.06
C LEU A 58 15.16 7.87 4.86
N HIS A 59 16.42 8.10 4.53
CA HIS A 59 17.15 7.29 3.55
C HIS A 59 17.62 6.00 4.22
N ARG A 60 17.30 4.86 3.62
CA ARG A 60 17.66 3.54 4.12
C ARG A 60 18.17 2.66 2.98
N ALA A 61 18.77 1.55 3.37
CA ALA A 61 19.10 0.46 2.47
C ALA A 61 18.57 -0.84 3.06
N ASP A 62 18.13 -1.77 2.20
CA ASP A 62 17.73 -3.11 2.61
C ASP A 62 18.96 -4.00 2.91
N SER A 63 18.72 -5.27 3.23
CA SER A 63 19.79 -6.24 3.50
C SER A 63 20.70 -6.51 2.29
N GLU A 64 20.26 -6.15 1.08
CA GLU A 64 21.03 -6.29 -0.16
C GLU A 64 21.73 -4.97 -0.56
N GLY A 65 21.59 -3.92 0.26
CA GLY A 65 22.15 -2.59 0.00
C GLY A 65 21.35 -1.74 -0.99
N LYS A 66 20.15 -2.19 -1.41
CA LYS A 66 19.29 -1.40 -2.30
C LYS A 66 18.65 -0.25 -1.53
N ALA A 67 18.80 0.96 -2.05
CA ALA A 67 18.30 2.16 -1.41
C ALA A 67 16.76 2.24 -1.47
N PHE A 68 16.15 2.71 -0.39
CA PHE A 68 14.74 3.07 -0.34
C PHE A 68 14.53 4.27 0.60
N LEU A 69 13.44 5.01 0.38
CA LEU A 69 12.99 6.04 1.31
C LEU A 69 11.90 5.51 2.23
N GLN A 70 12.02 5.76 3.52
CA GLN A 70 10.89 5.66 4.43
C GLN A 70 10.30 7.06 4.63
N VAL A 71 9.03 7.24 4.29
CA VAL A 71 8.29 8.49 4.53
C VAL A 71 7.37 8.28 5.72
N ASN A 72 7.58 9.08 6.76
CA ASN A 72 6.77 9.11 7.97
C ASN A 72 5.78 10.27 7.90
N PHE A 73 4.50 9.99 8.13
CA PHE A 73 3.44 10.99 8.12
C PHE A 73 3.06 11.43 9.55
N LYS A 74 2.50 12.64 9.68
CA LYS A 74 2.07 13.22 10.96
C LYS A 74 0.97 12.41 11.65
N ASN A 75 0.18 11.65 10.90
CA ASN A 75 -0.85 10.74 11.43
C ASN A 75 -0.27 9.39 11.92
N GLY A 76 1.05 9.21 11.89
CA GLY A 76 1.75 7.98 12.27
C GLY A 76 1.81 6.92 11.18
N ALA A 77 1.20 7.14 10.01
CA ALA A 77 1.36 6.27 8.85
C ALA A 77 2.79 6.31 8.33
N LYS A 78 3.20 5.20 7.69
CA LYS A 78 4.53 5.06 7.09
C LYS A 78 4.39 4.35 5.75
N ILE A 79 5.17 4.80 4.78
CA ILE A 79 5.34 4.12 3.50
C ILE A 79 6.83 3.95 3.19
N LEU A 80 7.14 2.97 2.36
CA LEU A 80 8.48 2.72 1.84
C LEU A 80 8.48 2.94 0.33
N LEU A 81 9.20 3.96 -0.16
CA LEU A 81 9.42 4.16 -1.60
C LEU A 81 10.67 3.40 -2.02
N THR A 82 10.48 2.43 -2.90
CA THR A 82 11.58 1.70 -3.55
C THR A 82 11.76 2.21 -4.99
N GLU A 83 12.69 1.65 -5.75
CA GLU A 83 12.90 2.01 -7.16
C GLU A 83 11.66 1.77 -8.05
N THR A 84 10.77 0.86 -7.65
CA THR A 84 9.66 0.40 -8.50
C THR A 84 8.30 0.41 -7.82
N LEU A 85 8.24 0.21 -6.50
CA LEU A 85 7.01 0.02 -5.74
C LEU A 85 6.96 0.88 -4.49
N ILE A 86 5.75 1.08 -3.99
CA ILE A 86 5.48 1.75 -2.72
C ILE A 86 4.94 0.69 -1.74
N GLY A 87 5.71 0.43 -0.69
CA GLY A 87 5.35 -0.47 0.39
C GLY A 87 4.58 0.22 1.50
N PHE A 88 3.63 -0.47 2.12
CA PHE A 88 2.84 0.02 3.25
C PHE A 88 2.50 -1.12 4.23
N LYS A 89 2.06 -0.76 5.45
CA LYS A 89 1.64 -1.75 6.46
C LYS A 89 0.17 -2.16 6.19
N PRO A 90 -0.17 -3.45 6.09
CA PRO A 90 -1.57 -3.88 6.04
C PRO A 90 -2.27 -3.53 7.37
N ILE A 91 -3.59 -3.29 7.33
CA ILE A 91 -4.33 -2.98 8.56
C ILE A 91 -4.53 -4.24 9.40
N GLU A 92 -4.47 -4.09 10.72
CA GLU A 92 -4.78 -5.17 11.64
C GLU A 92 -6.26 -5.57 11.49
N THR A 93 -6.49 -6.87 11.30
CA THR A 93 -7.81 -7.43 10.98
C THR A 93 -8.16 -8.52 11.98
N LEU A 94 -9.38 -8.48 12.53
CA LEU A 94 -9.82 -9.41 13.56
C LEU A 94 -9.85 -10.87 13.06
N GLY A 95 -9.28 -11.77 13.86
CA GLY A 95 -9.21 -13.19 13.54
C GLY A 95 -8.30 -13.49 12.35
N LEU A 96 -7.27 -12.67 12.16
CA LEU A 96 -6.17 -12.88 11.23
C LEU A 96 -4.86 -12.86 12.03
N ASP A 97 -4.02 -13.87 11.86
CA ASP A 97 -2.71 -13.92 12.50
C ASP A 97 -1.72 -13.02 11.76
N MET A 98 -1.53 -11.81 12.28
CA MET A 98 -0.64 -10.81 11.69
C MET A 98 0.84 -11.21 11.72
N THR A 99 1.23 -12.25 12.48
CA THR A 99 2.62 -12.75 12.46
C THR A 99 2.94 -13.53 11.18
N ARG A 100 1.90 -14.02 10.49
CA ARG A 100 2.01 -14.77 9.24
C ARG A 100 1.95 -13.89 7.99
N ILE A 101 1.71 -12.59 8.16
CA ILE A 101 1.59 -11.62 7.07
C ILE A 101 2.86 -10.78 7.01
N PRO A 102 3.39 -10.51 5.81
CA PRO A 102 4.49 -9.56 5.66
C PRO A 102 4.18 -8.23 6.37
N LYS A 103 5.15 -7.73 7.15
CA LYS A 103 5.00 -6.45 7.88
C LYS A 103 4.82 -5.27 6.94
N VAL A 104 5.27 -5.41 5.70
CA VAL A 104 5.14 -4.44 4.61
C VAL A 104 4.69 -5.22 3.38
N VAL A 105 3.69 -4.69 2.70
CA VAL A 105 3.10 -5.23 1.46
C VAL A 105 3.07 -4.12 0.41
N THR A 106 2.82 -4.49 -0.84
CA THR A 106 2.70 -3.61 -2.00
C THR A 106 1.39 -3.89 -2.74
N THR A 107 0.99 -3.00 -3.63
CA THR A 107 -0.25 -3.16 -4.41
C THR A 107 -0.31 -4.41 -5.31
N PRO A 108 0.79 -4.91 -5.91
CA PRO A 108 0.79 -6.20 -6.61
C PRO A 108 0.42 -7.41 -5.74
N ASP A 109 0.66 -7.36 -4.42
CA ASP A 109 0.31 -8.46 -3.51
C ASP A 109 -1.21 -8.73 -3.51
N LEU A 110 -2.04 -7.73 -3.86
CA LEU A 110 -3.49 -7.92 -4.01
C LEU A 110 -3.81 -8.91 -5.14
N VAL A 111 -3.12 -8.83 -6.27
CA VAL A 111 -3.35 -9.76 -7.40
C VAL A 111 -2.98 -11.18 -6.97
N SER A 112 -1.80 -11.36 -6.37
CA SER A 112 -1.35 -12.67 -5.88
C SER A 112 -2.32 -13.30 -4.87
N VAL A 113 -2.86 -12.49 -3.95
CA VAL A 113 -3.84 -12.98 -2.96
C VAL A 113 -5.19 -13.27 -3.63
N TYR A 114 -5.61 -12.46 -4.61
CA TYR A 114 -6.84 -12.69 -5.35
C TYR A 114 -6.79 -14.00 -6.14
N ASP A 115 -5.70 -14.25 -6.86
CA ASP A 115 -5.49 -15.48 -7.64
C ASP A 115 -5.51 -16.71 -6.72
N ALA A 116 -4.87 -16.63 -5.54
CA ALA A 116 -4.91 -17.69 -4.54
C ALA A 116 -6.32 -17.97 -4.00
N ILE A 117 -7.19 -16.94 -3.92
CA ILE A 117 -8.60 -17.12 -3.54
C ILE A 117 -9.35 -17.86 -4.66
N GLU A 118 -9.16 -17.46 -5.92
CA GLU A 118 -9.83 -18.10 -7.06
C GLU A 118 -9.40 -19.56 -7.23
N GLU A 119 -8.11 -19.86 -7.07
CA GLU A 119 -7.58 -21.23 -7.08
C GLU A 119 -8.21 -22.07 -5.97
N SER A 120 -8.27 -21.53 -4.75
CA SER A 120 -8.85 -22.21 -3.58
C SER A 120 -10.36 -22.46 -3.72
N LEU A 121 -11.09 -21.57 -4.40
CA LEU A 121 -12.52 -21.73 -4.70
C LEU A 121 -12.77 -22.75 -5.82
N GLY A 122 -11.83 -22.93 -6.74
CA GLY A 122 -11.92 -23.87 -7.87
C GLY A 122 -11.48 -25.30 -7.54
N ALA A 123 -10.85 -25.53 -6.39
CA ALA A 123 -10.38 -26.85 -5.98
C ALA A 123 -11.53 -27.74 -5.48
N ASP A 124 -11.61 -28.99 -5.96
CA ASP A 124 -12.65 -29.97 -5.59
C ASP A 124 -12.73 -30.28 -4.08
N ASN A 125 -11.68 -29.96 -3.31
CA ASN A 125 -11.61 -30.06 -1.83
C ASN A 125 -11.28 -28.71 -1.18
N GLY A 126 -11.73 -27.60 -1.76
CA GLY A 126 -11.43 -26.25 -1.29
C GLY A 126 -11.67 -26.10 0.22
N ASN A 127 -10.63 -25.68 0.95
CA ASN A 127 -10.73 -25.44 2.38
C ASN A 127 -11.40 -24.09 2.62
N ASP A 128 -12.69 -24.10 2.95
CA ASP A 128 -13.47 -22.89 3.26
C ASP A 128 -12.77 -21.99 4.28
N THR A 129 -12.05 -22.57 5.24
CA THR A 129 -11.31 -21.81 6.26
C THR A 129 -10.15 -21.03 5.63
N GLU A 130 -9.45 -21.63 4.68
CA GLU A 130 -8.34 -21.00 3.95
C GLU A 130 -8.84 -19.84 3.09
N VAL A 131 -9.94 -20.04 2.36
CA VAL A 131 -10.58 -18.98 1.57
C VAL A 131 -10.96 -17.79 2.45
N GLU A 132 -11.55 -18.03 3.64
CA GLU A 132 -11.89 -16.94 4.56
C GLU A 132 -10.65 -16.23 5.14
N ILE A 133 -9.54 -16.94 5.36
CA ILE A 133 -8.27 -16.33 5.76
C ILE A 133 -7.74 -15.44 4.64
N LEU A 134 -7.70 -15.93 3.39
CA LEU A 134 -7.20 -15.17 2.25
C LEU A 134 -8.04 -13.91 2.00
N LYS A 135 -9.37 -13.99 2.12
CA LYS A 135 -10.25 -12.81 2.05
C LYS A 135 -9.91 -11.77 3.12
N LYS A 136 -9.60 -12.20 4.35
CA LYS A 136 -9.16 -11.29 5.42
C LYS A 136 -7.80 -10.67 5.12
N VAL A 137 -6.85 -11.43 4.55
CA VAL A 137 -5.56 -10.89 4.10
C VAL A 137 -5.78 -9.82 3.03
N TYR A 138 -6.59 -10.13 2.01
CA TYR A 138 -6.91 -9.18 0.94
C TYR A 138 -7.55 -7.90 1.49
N LEU A 139 -8.53 -8.02 2.39
CA LEU A 139 -9.14 -6.87 3.07
C LEU A 139 -8.13 -6.06 3.90
N ALA A 140 -7.21 -6.74 4.59
CA ALA A 140 -6.18 -6.11 5.38
C ALA A 140 -5.25 -5.24 4.52
N ILE A 141 -4.84 -5.75 3.35
CA ILE A 141 -4.00 -5.05 2.38
C ILE A 141 -4.77 -3.86 1.79
N ILE A 142 -6.00 -4.05 1.30
CA ILE A 142 -6.80 -2.93 0.75
C ILE A 142 -6.95 -1.81 1.76
N SER A 143 -7.39 -2.15 2.97
CA SER A 143 -7.70 -1.16 3.99
C SER A 143 -6.44 -0.45 4.47
N GLY A 144 -5.30 -1.13 4.50
CA GLY A 144 -4.00 -0.52 4.74
C GLY A 144 -3.58 0.45 3.64
N GLY A 145 -3.74 0.06 2.37
CA GLY A 145 -3.39 0.87 1.21
C GLY A 145 -4.23 2.14 1.11
N GLU A 146 -5.55 2.02 1.23
CA GLU A 146 -6.46 3.17 1.23
C GLU A 146 -6.18 4.11 2.41
N LYS A 147 -5.88 3.57 3.59
CA LYS A 147 -5.55 4.36 4.78
C LYS A 147 -4.30 5.22 4.57
N VAL A 148 -3.31 4.73 3.82
CA VAL A 148 -2.10 5.52 3.54
C VAL A 148 -2.29 6.49 2.37
N GLY A 149 -3.25 6.26 1.47
CA GLY A 149 -3.59 7.17 0.38
C GLY A 149 -3.61 6.55 -1.03
N PHE A 150 -3.65 5.23 -1.15
CA PHE A 150 -3.88 4.58 -2.45
C PHE A 150 -5.34 4.62 -2.90
N ASP A 151 -5.54 4.78 -4.21
CA ASP A 151 -6.84 4.48 -4.84
C ASP A 151 -6.93 2.99 -5.20
N LEU A 152 -7.69 2.25 -4.38
CA LEU A 152 -7.94 0.81 -4.52
C LEU A 152 -9.41 0.49 -4.77
N ALA A 153 -10.17 1.44 -5.34
CA ALA A 153 -11.61 1.28 -5.56
C ALA A 153 -11.94 0.09 -6.49
N ALA A 154 -11.05 -0.26 -7.43
CA ALA A 154 -11.22 -1.41 -8.31
C ALA A 154 -11.03 -2.74 -7.54
N GLU A 155 -9.97 -2.84 -6.75
CA GLU A 155 -9.63 -4.03 -5.96
C GLU A 155 -10.69 -4.28 -4.88
N ARG A 156 -11.26 -3.21 -4.32
CA ARG A 156 -12.40 -3.29 -3.39
C ARG A 156 -13.64 -3.90 -4.06
N LYS A 157 -13.89 -3.60 -5.34
CA LYS A 157 -14.98 -4.22 -6.10
C LYS A 157 -14.73 -5.71 -6.33
N TRP A 158 -13.48 -6.14 -6.52
CA TRP A 158 -13.14 -7.56 -6.65
C TRP A 158 -13.48 -8.34 -5.38
N LEU A 159 -13.12 -7.82 -4.20
CA LEU A 159 -13.50 -8.43 -2.92
C LEU A 159 -15.02 -8.58 -2.78
N ASN A 160 -15.78 -7.54 -3.14
CA ASN A 160 -17.24 -7.58 -3.05
C ASN A 160 -17.85 -8.66 -3.94
N ARG A 161 -17.26 -8.94 -5.11
CA ARG A 161 -17.69 -10.04 -6.00
C ARG A 161 -17.42 -11.41 -5.35
N LEU A 162 -16.26 -11.58 -4.72
CA LEU A 162 -15.90 -12.81 -3.99
C LEU A 162 -16.79 -13.07 -2.77
N LEU A 163 -17.31 -12.01 -2.14
CA LEU A 163 -18.28 -12.13 -1.05
C LEU A 163 -19.67 -12.49 -1.57
N ALA A 164 -20.06 -11.97 -2.74
CA ALA A 164 -21.36 -12.24 -3.35
C ALA A 164 -21.47 -13.65 -3.98
N SER A 165 -20.36 -14.23 -4.45
CA SER A 165 -20.35 -15.56 -5.08
C SER A 165 -20.79 -16.69 -4.13
N LYS A 166 -20.54 -16.58 -2.82
CA LYS A 166 -21.04 -17.54 -1.82
C LYS A 166 -22.57 -17.65 -1.78
N PHE A 167 -23.32 -16.64 -2.19
CA PHE A 167 -24.79 -16.67 -2.15
C PHE A 167 -25.44 -17.32 -3.38
N LYS A 168 -24.69 -17.59 -4.45
CA LYS A 168 -25.24 -18.24 -5.66
C LYS A 168 -25.06 -19.75 -5.72
N ALA A 169 -24.13 -20.31 -4.94
CA ALA A 169 -23.89 -21.76 -4.91
C ALA A 169 -24.84 -22.50 -3.94
N SER A 170 -25.76 -21.80 -3.28
CA SER A 170 -26.70 -22.37 -2.29
C SER A 170 -28.19 -22.23 -2.69
N ALA A 171 -28.48 -21.98 -3.97
CA ALA A 171 -29.84 -21.83 -4.51
C ALA A 171 -30.12 -22.85 -5.61
#